data_AF-A0A5J6P2G5-F1
#
_entry.id   AF-A0A5J6P2G5-F1
#
_cell.length_a   1.000
_cell.length_b   1.000
_cell.length_c   1.000
_cell.angle_alpha   90.00
_cell.angle_beta   90.00
_cell.angle_gamma   90.00
#
_symmetry.space_group_name_H-M   'P 1'
#
loop_
_entity.id
_entity.type
_entity.pdbx_description
1 polymer ?
#
loop_
_entity_poly.entity_id
_entity_poly.type
_entity_poly.pdbx_seq_one_letter_code
_entity_poly.pdbx_strand_id
1 'polypeptide(L)'
;MSIEYIKEEIILAFQDVELGDGVGLWEAQAIDDYESKSEQSRARKKDEKTNWRKISGNDLFRCDSSLSFMDAEGMRFHVPAFIVGEIEGLTNTAPIYHLSQGVINSPELFKAFNALQREAVAKYLEWCVWQEDFRYDSHHIKRALNEFWRKS
;
A
#
# COMPACT_ATOMS: atom_id res chain seq x y z
N MET A 1 -8.49 11.52 -16.42
CA MET A 1 -7.51 10.42 -16.35
C MET A 1 -8.30 9.16 -16.04
N SER A 2 -8.16 8.08 -16.82
CA SER A 2 -8.91 6.84 -16.54
C SER A 2 -8.24 6.08 -15.39
N ILE A 3 -9.01 5.24 -14.71
CA ILE A 3 -8.49 4.43 -13.60
C ILE A 3 -7.51 3.36 -14.10
N GLU A 4 -7.69 2.89 -15.34
CA GLU A 4 -6.78 1.96 -16.01
C GLU A 4 -5.39 2.57 -16.23
N TYR A 5 -5.35 3.84 -16.66
CA TYR A 5 -4.07 4.56 -16.82
C TYR A 5 -3.35 4.72 -15.47
N ILE A 6 -4.09 5.03 -14.40
CA ILE A 6 -3.52 5.13 -13.04
C ILE A 6 -2.96 3.77 -12.58
N LYS A 7 -3.68 2.68 -12.87
CA LYS A 7 -3.22 1.32 -12.57
C LYS A 7 -1.90 1.01 -13.29
N GLU A 8 -1.79 1.36 -14.56
CA GLU A 8 -0.55 1.17 -15.34
C GLU A 8 0.62 1.99 -14.77
N GLU A 9 0.38 3.25 -14.38
CA GLU A 9 1.41 4.10 -13.76
C GLU A 9 1.92 3.50 -12.43
N ILE A 10 1.02 2.95 -11.61
CA ILE A 10 1.39 2.23 -10.38
C ILE A 10 2.22 1.00 -10.72
N ILE A 11 1.79 0.19 -11.70
CA ILE A 11 2.53 -1.00 -12.13
C ILE A 11 3.96 -0.63 -12.57
N LEU A 12 4.11 0.39 -13.41
CA LEU A 12 5.41 0.82 -13.94
C LEU A 12 6.31 1.40 -12.84
N ALA A 13 5.78 2.27 -11.97
CA ALA A 13 6.58 2.90 -10.93
C ALA A 13 7.12 1.91 -9.87
N PHE A 14 6.46 0.76 -9.72
CA PHE A 14 6.82 -0.26 -8.73
C PHE A 14 7.29 -1.59 -9.36
N GLN A 15 7.48 -1.67 -10.68
CA GLN A 15 7.69 -2.96 -11.39
C GLN A 15 8.90 -3.78 -10.90
N ASP A 16 9.95 -3.10 -10.43
CA ASP A 16 11.24 -3.66 -10.02
C ASP A 16 11.44 -3.63 -8.49
N VAL A 17 10.37 -3.41 -7.72
CA VAL A 17 10.44 -3.37 -6.27
C VAL A 17 10.43 -4.79 -5.72
N GLU A 18 11.49 -5.13 -4.99
CA GLU A 18 11.59 -6.34 -4.17
C GLU A 18 11.41 -5.98 -2.68
N LEU A 19 10.92 -6.94 -1.89
CA LEU A 19 10.67 -6.76 -0.46
C LEU A 19 11.96 -6.63 0.36
N GLY A 20 13.01 -7.35 -0.05
CA GLY A 20 14.25 -7.48 0.72
C GLY A 20 13.98 -7.97 2.14
N ASP A 21 14.46 -7.21 3.12
CA ASP A 21 14.28 -7.49 4.55
C ASP A 21 13.02 -6.86 5.16
N GLY A 22 12.23 -6.14 4.36
CA GLY A 22 10.97 -5.53 4.81
C GLY A 22 9.95 -6.54 5.32
N VAL A 23 9.02 -6.10 6.16
CA VAL A 23 7.96 -6.95 6.72
C VAL A 23 7.01 -7.42 5.60
N GLY A 24 6.81 -8.73 5.50
CA GLY A 24 5.97 -9.36 4.49
C GLY A 24 4.46 -9.33 4.82
N LEU A 25 3.62 -9.67 3.85
CA LEU A 25 2.15 -9.67 3.98
C LEU A 25 1.68 -10.63 5.10
N TRP A 26 2.06 -11.90 5.02
CA TRP A 26 1.69 -12.92 6.01
C TRP A 26 2.41 -12.70 7.34
N GLU A 27 3.65 -12.21 7.31
CA GLU A 27 4.34 -11.80 8.53
C GLU A 27 3.58 -10.70 9.26
N ALA A 28 3.14 -9.66 8.56
CA ALA A 28 2.33 -8.58 9.11
C ALA A 28 0.99 -9.10 9.67
N GLN A 29 0.29 -10.00 8.96
CA GLN A 29 -0.92 -10.62 9.48
C GLN A 29 -0.65 -11.40 10.78
N ALA A 30 0.45 -12.16 10.84
CA ALA A 30 0.81 -12.88 12.07
C ALA A 30 1.16 -11.92 13.22
N ILE A 31 1.71 -10.73 12.94
CA ILE A 31 1.93 -9.69 13.96
C ILE A 31 0.57 -9.18 14.48
N ASP A 32 -0.38 -8.90 13.58
CA ASP A 32 -1.74 -8.48 13.93
C ASP A 32 -2.48 -9.52 14.79
N ASP A 33 -2.33 -10.80 14.44
CA ASP A 33 -2.91 -11.93 15.17
C ASP A 33 -2.22 -12.18 16.54
N TYR A 34 -1.27 -11.34 16.95
CA TYR A 34 -0.46 -11.47 18.16
C TYR A 34 0.31 -12.80 18.26
N GLU A 35 0.67 -13.37 17.11
CA GLU A 35 1.34 -14.65 17.05
C GLU A 35 2.77 -14.59 17.61
N SER A 36 3.30 -15.74 18.02
CA SER A 36 4.66 -15.83 18.53
C SER A 36 5.70 -15.48 17.46
N LYS A 37 6.92 -15.10 17.86
CA LYS A 37 8.02 -14.81 16.91
C LYS A 37 8.38 -16.00 15.99
N SER A 38 8.19 -17.23 16.47
CA SER A 38 8.36 -18.44 15.65
C SER A 38 7.28 -18.52 14.57
N GLU A 39 6.03 -18.23 14.92
CA GLU A 39 4.91 -18.22 13.98
C GLU A 39 5.00 -17.07 12.97
N GLN A 40 5.41 -15.88 13.39
CA GLN A 40 5.74 -14.75 12.50
C GLN A 40 6.84 -15.15 11.50
N SER A 41 7.91 -15.80 11.97
CA SER A 41 8.99 -16.30 11.11
C SER A 41 8.52 -17.39 10.14
N ARG A 42 7.53 -18.20 10.53
CA ARG A 42 6.92 -19.22 9.67
C ARG A 42 6.02 -18.57 8.62
N ALA A 43 5.26 -17.55 8.99
CA ALA A 43 4.44 -16.76 8.07
C ALA A 43 5.31 -16.05 7.04
N ARG A 44 6.43 -15.44 7.45
CA ARG A 44 7.44 -14.80 6.57
C ARG A 44 7.99 -15.70 5.47
N LYS A 45 7.98 -17.03 5.66
CA LYS A 45 8.43 -18.00 4.65
C LYS A 45 7.43 -18.16 3.50
N LYS A 46 6.16 -17.78 3.70
CA LYS A 46 5.10 -17.82 2.68
C LYS A 46 5.06 -16.56 1.83
N ASP A 47 5.69 -15.48 2.29
CA ASP A 47 5.63 -14.19 1.61
C ASP A 47 6.31 -14.21 0.25
N GLU A 48 5.63 -13.61 -0.72
CA GLU A 48 6.24 -13.19 -1.98
C GLU A 48 7.18 -12.01 -1.72
N LYS A 49 8.37 -12.04 -2.33
CA LYS A 49 9.47 -11.10 -2.01
C LYS A 49 10.06 -10.41 -3.22
N THR A 50 9.74 -10.90 -4.42
CA THR A 50 10.39 -10.53 -5.68
C THR A 50 9.46 -9.78 -6.62
N ASN A 51 8.16 -10.11 -6.58
CA ASN A 51 7.20 -9.48 -7.47
C ASN A 51 5.84 -9.38 -6.79
N TRP A 52 5.53 -8.20 -6.25
CA TRP A 52 4.28 -7.92 -5.55
C TRP A 52 3.02 -8.22 -6.40
N ARG A 53 3.11 -8.22 -7.74
CA ARG A 53 1.99 -8.57 -8.64
C ARG A 53 1.57 -10.04 -8.57
N LYS A 54 2.41 -10.91 -7.98
CA LYS A 54 2.08 -12.32 -7.77
C LYS A 54 1.24 -12.56 -6.51
N ILE A 55 1.09 -11.54 -5.65
CA ILE A 55 0.21 -11.61 -4.49
C ILE A 55 -1.22 -11.75 -5.01
N SER A 56 -1.92 -12.79 -4.58
CA SER A 56 -3.28 -13.05 -5.06
C SER A 56 -4.30 -12.13 -4.39
N GLY A 57 -5.41 -11.87 -5.07
CA GLY A 57 -6.53 -11.13 -4.46
C GLY A 57 -7.06 -11.78 -3.19
N ASN A 58 -7.07 -13.12 -3.10
CA ASN A 58 -7.46 -13.83 -1.88
C ASN A 58 -6.48 -13.58 -0.72
N ASP A 59 -5.19 -13.44 -1.01
CA ASP A 59 -4.21 -13.12 0.04
C ASP A 59 -4.37 -11.67 0.49
N LEU A 60 -4.57 -10.72 -0.43
CA LEU A 60 -4.89 -9.32 -0.09
C LEU A 60 -6.17 -9.21 0.75
N PHE A 61 -7.21 -9.96 0.39
CA PHE A 61 -8.46 -10.01 1.14
C PHE A 61 -8.27 -10.58 2.56
N ARG A 62 -7.45 -11.62 2.71
CA ARG A 62 -7.19 -12.26 4.02
C ARG A 62 -6.24 -11.46 4.90
N CYS A 63 -5.38 -10.65 4.31
CA CYS A 63 -4.34 -9.89 4.99
C CYS A 63 -4.64 -8.39 4.94
N ASP A 64 -5.91 -8.00 5.03
CA ASP A 64 -6.41 -6.65 4.79
C ASP A 64 -5.99 -5.61 5.85
N SER A 65 -5.56 -6.07 7.04
CA SER A 65 -5.01 -5.22 8.11
C SER A 65 -3.49 -5.00 8.01
N SER A 66 -2.80 -5.77 7.15
CA SER A 66 -1.35 -5.95 7.21
C SER A 66 -0.54 -4.66 6.98
N LEU A 67 -1.06 -3.68 6.24
CA LEU A 67 -0.40 -2.38 6.06
C LEU A 67 -0.14 -1.63 7.38
N SER A 68 -0.88 -1.94 8.45
CA SER A 68 -0.68 -1.34 9.77
C SER A 68 0.58 -1.86 10.51
N PHE A 69 1.14 -2.98 10.05
CA PHE A 69 2.24 -3.69 10.74
C PHE A 69 3.51 -3.78 9.90
N MET A 70 3.53 -3.12 8.75
CA MET A 70 4.69 -3.09 7.87
C MET A 70 5.68 -1.99 8.26
N ASP A 71 6.95 -2.24 7.94
CA ASP A 71 7.99 -1.22 7.94
C ASP A 71 8.05 -0.49 6.59
N ALA A 72 9.01 0.42 6.42
CA ALA A 72 9.07 1.26 5.21
C ALA A 72 9.31 0.46 3.92
N GLU A 73 10.08 -0.63 3.97
CA GLU A 73 10.30 -1.49 2.79
C GLU A 73 9.09 -2.39 2.52
N GLY A 74 8.45 -2.92 3.58
CA GLY A 74 7.18 -3.62 3.47
C GLY A 74 6.09 -2.76 2.83
N MET A 75 5.97 -1.50 3.27
CA MET A 75 5.04 -0.53 2.68
C MET A 75 5.36 -0.29 1.20
N ARG A 76 6.64 -0.08 0.85
CA ARG A 76 7.05 0.14 -0.55
C ARG A 76 6.71 -1.04 -1.46
N PHE A 77 6.84 -2.27 -0.96
CA PHE A 77 6.54 -3.47 -1.73
C PHE A 77 5.03 -3.75 -1.85
N HIS A 78 4.25 -3.56 -0.78
CA HIS A 78 2.85 -4.00 -0.74
C HIS A 78 1.82 -2.94 -1.12
N VAL A 79 2.06 -1.65 -0.86
CA VAL A 79 1.13 -0.56 -1.25
C VAL A 79 0.68 -0.65 -2.71
N PRO A 80 1.54 -0.90 -3.73
CA PRO A 80 1.05 -1.04 -5.11
C PRO A 80 0.09 -2.22 -5.29
N ALA A 81 0.29 -3.34 -4.58
CA ALA A 81 -0.62 -4.49 -4.64
C ALA A 81 -2.00 -4.14 -4.05
N PHE A 82 -2.05 -3.40 -2.94
CA PHE A 82 -3.31 -2.94 -2.35
C PHE A 82 -4.03 -1.89 -3.20
N ILE A 83 -3.30 -0.96 -3.83
CA ILE A 83 -3.91 0.01 -4.76
C ILE A 83 -4.50 -0.70 -5.98
N VAL A 84 -3.73 -1.60 -6.61
CA VAL A 84 -4.21 -2.37 -7.76
C VAL A 84 -5.37 -3.27 -7.38
N GLY A 85 -5.28 -3.93 -6.22
CA GLY A 85 -6.35 -4.76 -5.68
C GLY A 85 -7.63 -3.98 -5.45
N GLU A 86 -7.55 -2.77 -4.89
CA GLU A 86 -8.70 -1.88 -4.71
C GLU A 86 -9.34 -1.49 -6.05
N ILE A 87 -8.53 -1.10 -7.04
CA ILE A 87 -9.01 -0.78 -8.39
C ILE A 87 -9.73 -1.97 -9.03
N GLU A 88 -9.29 -3.19 -8.75
CA GLU A 88 -9.84 -4.43 -9.30
C GLU A 88 -10.96 -5.05 -8.43
N GLY A 89 -11.30 -4.44 -7.28
CA GLY A 89 -12.30 -4.95 -6.36
C GLY A 89 -11.89 -6.25 -5.64
N LEU A 90 -10.60 -6.42 -5.37
CA LEU A 90 -9.99 -7.62 -4.78
C LEU A 90 -9.62 -7.46 -3.30
N THR A 91 -9.80 -6.28 -2.73
CA THR A 91 -9.51 -5.93 -1.34
C THR A 91 -10.79 -5.76 -0.52
N ASN A 92 -10.71 -6.02 0.79
CA ASN A 92 -11.78 -5.65 1.74
C ASN A 92 -11.71 -4.19 2.17
N THR A 93 -10.48 -3.67 2.22
CA THR A 93 -10.19 -2.34 2.74
C THR A 93 -9.32 -1.59 1.74
N ALA A 94 -9.73 -0.37 1.43
CA ALA A 94 -8.93 0.51 0.60
C ALA A 94 -7.68 0.98 1.38
N PRO A 95 -6.52 1.18 0.73
CA PRO A 95 -5.31 1.68 1.40
C PRO A 95 -5.40 3.17 1.80
N ILE A 96 -6.58 3.81 1.64
CA ILE A 96 -6.79 5.25 1.77
C ILE A 96 -6.41 5.78 3.14
N TYR A 97 -6.69 5.06 4.23
CA TYR A 97 -6.28 5.51 5.56
C TYR A 97 -4.76 5.71 5.63
N HIS A 98 -3.98 4.70 5.21
CA HIS A 98 -2.51 4.76 5.22
C HIS A 98 -1.97 5.86 4.31
N LEU A 99 -2.56 6.01 3.12
CA LEU A 99 -2.13 6.99 2.11
C LEU A 99 -2.60 8.43 2.41
N SER A 100 -3.48 8.63 3.39
CA SER A 100 -4.00 9.95 3.76
C SER A 100 -3.63 10.36 5.19
N GLN A 101 -4.31 9.83 6.19
CA GLN A 101 -4.06 10.14 7.60
C GLN A 101 -2.79 9.48 8.11
N GLY A 102 -2.58 8.20 7.75
CA GLY A 102 -1.44 7.41 8.19
C GLY A 102 -0.11 8.04 7.80
N VAL A 103 0.03 8.47 6.54
CA VAL A 103 1.27 9.10 6.05
C VAL A 103 1.59 10.44 6.74
N ILE A 104 0.57 11.17 7.21
CA ILE A 104 0.78 12.41 7.97
C ILE A 104 1.26 12.11 9.39
N ASN A 105 0.74 11.04 10.00
CA ASN A 105 1.10 10.64 11.36
C ASN A 105 2.44 9.89 11.42
N SER A 106 2.76 9.14 10.37
CA SER A 106 3.92 8.24 10.26
C SER A 106 4.59 8.34 8.89
N PRO A 107 5.12 9.52 8.51
CA PRO A 107 5.75 9.73 7.19
C PRO A 107 6.98 8.84 6.95
N GLU A 108 7.64 8.37 8.01
CA GLU A 108 8.79 7.47 7.96
C GLU A 108 8.48 6.12 7.31
N LEU A 109 7.21 5.67 7.34
CA LEU A 109 6.77 4.44 6.67
C LEU A 109 6.80 4.56 5.14
N PHE A 110 6.87 5.79 4.62
CA PHE A 110 6.88 6.06 3.19
C PHE A 110 8.24 6.59 2.71
N LYS A 111 9.25 6.63 3.58
CA LYS A 111 10.59 7.16 3.26
C LYS A 111 11.33 6.40 2.15
N ALA A 112 10.97 5.14 1.92
CA ALA A 112 11.59 4.30 0.91
C ALA A 112 11.07 4.61 -0.52
N PHE A 113 9.94 5.34 -0.63
CA PHE A 113 9.32 5.63 -1.91
C PHE A 113 10.13 6.68 -2.68
N ASN A 114 10.53 6.34 -3.91
CA ASN A 114 11.20 7.29 -4.79
C ASN A 114 10.21 8.29 -5.41
N ALA A 115 10.72 9.26 -6.17
CA ALA A 115 9.90 10.30 -6.79
C ALA A 115 8.83 9.75 -7.74
N LEU A 116 9.15 8.73 -8.56
CA LEU A 116 8.20 8.12 -9.50
C LEU A 116 7.08 7.37 -8.77
N GLN A 117 7.43 6.68 -7.68
CA GLN A 117 6.49 5.97 -6.82
C GLN A 117 5.54 6.93 -6.11
N ARG A 118 6.08 8.02 -5.55
CA ARG A 118 5.27 9.08 -4.92
C ARG A 118 4.34 9.75 -5.94
N GLU A 119 4.82 10.01 -7.15
CA GLU A 119 4.02 10.56 -8.24
C GLU A 119 2.84 9.66 -8.61
N ALA A 120 3.08 8.35 -8.77
CA ALA A 120 2.02 7.40 -9.11
C ALA A 120 0.96 7.30 -8.00
N VAL A 121 1.37 7.26 -6.73
CA VAL A 121 0.45 7.30 -5.59
C VAL A 121 -0.34 8.61 -5.54
N ALA A 122 0.30 9.75 -5.83
CA ALA A 122 -0.39 11.04 -5.86
C ALA A 122 -1.49 11.08 -6.93
N LYS A 123 -1.24 10.55 -8.13
CA LYS A 123 -2.25 10.45 -9.20
C LYS A 123 -3.44 9.57 -8.78
N TYR A 124 -3.18 8.46 -8.09
CA TYR A 124 -4.24 7.62 -7.52
C TYR A 124 -5.10 8.40 -6.53
N LEU A 125 -4.47 9.08 -5.57
CA LEU A 125 -5.17 9.90 -4.57
C LEU A 125 -5.96 11.06 -5.19
N GLU A 126 -5.44 11.71 -6.23
CA GLU A 126 -6.16 12.74 -6.99
C GLU A 126 -7.41 12.20 -7.65
N TRP A 127 -7.38 10.96 -8.16
CA TRP A 127 -8.57 10.29 -8.67
C TRP A 127 -9.56 9.96 -7.55
N CYS A 128 -9.08 9.48 -6.39
CA CYS A 128 -9.90 9.17 -5.22
C CYS A 128 -10.69 10.39 -4.73
N VAL A 129 -10.12 11.60 -4.79
CA VAL A 129 -10.82 12.85 -4.39
C VAL A 129 -12.17 13.05 -5.08
N TRP A 130 -12.34 12.50 -6.29
CA TRP A 130 -13.54 12.65 -7.11
C TRP A 130 -14.49 11.45 -7.07
N GLN A 131 -14.15 10.39 -6.32
CA GLN A 131 -15.03 9.23 -6.19
C GLN A 131 -15.98 9.41 -5.00
N GLU A 132 -17.21 8.94 -5.17
CA GLU A 132 -18.22 9.00 -4.11
C GLU A 132 -17.83 8.16 -2.89
N ASP A 133 -17.22 6.99 -3.12
CA ASP A 133 -16.80 6.06 -2.07
C ASP A 133 -15.77 6.68 -1.10
N PHE A 134 -14.97 7.64 -1.57
CA PHE A 134 -13.95 8.33 -0.76
C PHE A 134 -14.36 9.74 -0.34
N ARG A 135 -15.64 10.09 -0.44
CA ARG A 135 -16.14 11.43 -0.08
C ARG A 135 -15.79 11.84 1.35
N TYR A 136 -15.85 10.90 2.29
CA TYR A 136 -15.53 11.15 3.71
C TYR A 136 -14.02 11.38 3.92
N ASP A 137 -13.17 10.66 3.19
CA ASP A 137 -11.72 10.80 3.25
C ASP A 137 -11.17 11.97 2.40
N SER A 138 -11.98 12.57 1.51
CA SER A 138 -11.57 13.61 0.56
C SER A 138 -10.72 14.73 1.20
N HIS A 139 -11.07 15.15 2.41
CA HIS A 139 -10.33 16.19 3.12
C HIS A 139 -8.96 15.71 3.63
N HIS A 140 -8.86 14.48 4.13
CA HIS A 140 -7.59 13.85 4.50
C HIS A 140 -6.72 13.59 3.27
N ILE A 141 -7.31 13.13 2.16
CA ILE A 141 -6.61 12.89 0.90
C ILE A 141 -5.98 14.20 0.38
N LYS A 142 -6.77 15.28 0.31
CA LYS A 142 -6.27 16.62 -0.11
C LYS A 142 -5.14 17.11 0.79
N ARG A 143 -5.25 16.89 2.10
CA ARG A 143 -4.20 17.24 3.05
C ARG A 143 -2.90 16.47 2.77
N ALA A 144 -3.00 15.14 2.63
CA ALA A 144 -1.86 14.29 2.34
C ALA A 144 -1.20 14.62 1.01
N LEU A 145 -1.99 14.93 -0.03
CA LEU A 145 -1.48 15.41 -1.31
C LEU A 145 -0.60 16.65 -1.13
N ASN A 146 -1.09 17.66 -0.40
CA ASN A 146 -0.38 18.93 -0.23
C ASN A 146 0.82 18.83 0.73
N GLU A 147 0.68 18.12 1.84
CA GLU A 147 1.68 18.09 2.92
C GLU A 147 2.74 17.00 2.74
N PHE A 148 2.44 15.95 1.97
CA PHE A 148 3.34 14.82 1.76
C PHE A 148 3.54 14.47 0.28
N TRP A 149 2.53 14.02 -0.46
CA TRP A 149 2.76 13.37 -1.76
C TRP A 149 3.26 14.31 -2.87
N ARG A 150 2.75 15.54 -2.92
CA ARG A 150 3.16 16.59 -3.88
C ARG A 150 4.19 17.56 -3.30
N LYS A 151 4.61 17.37 -2.05
CA LYS A 151 5.58 18.25 -1.40
C LYS A 151 6.99 17.99 -1.96
N SER A 152 7.55 19.04 -2.54
CA SER A 152 8.92 19.12 -3.07
C SER A 152 9.99 18.90 -2.02
#